data_AF-A0AAW8WII5-F1
#
_entry.id   AF-A0AAW8WII5-F1
#
_cell.length_a   1.000
_cell.length_b   1.000
_cell.length_c   1.000
_cell.angle_alpha   90.00
_cell.angle_beta   90.00
_cell.angle_gamma   90.00
#
_symmetry.space_group_name_H-M   'P 1'
#
loop_
_entity.id
_entity.type
_entity.pdbx_description
1 polymer ?
#
loop_
_entity_poly.entity_id
_entity_poly.type
_entity_poly.pdbx_seq_one_letter_code
_entity_poly.pdbx_strand_id
1 'polypeptide(L)'
;MATLLVFLRQESFRSKYHLSAGVAMPVEVIFFLTPLIIYFLAEEIHVSGIIAVVAAGLIHNVEFERSRLTNAFIFYNGIILYLANLLIRYFYYRFSPSIKGKTSNKEALIFSLGGIHGAVTFALAYTLYDLRINVADFHLILVSEITLILLSMIVPTIVFHMILDKDIPDFDQRKEVDRVRVAMIEYAMDQMKKIYLPKKIRKQLKFDLRAQMNQTSMVDFAREIKYTIKQKELPDDQKEFRAEVYRYAFRQERDYLGKIAQQERISSRLSGFI
;
A
#
# COMPACT_ATOMS: atom_id res chain seq x y z
N MET A 1 -10.66 -12.28 19.74
CA MET A 1 -9.66 -11.22 19.98
C MET A 1 -10.27 -9.82 19.95
N ALA A 2 -10.93 -9.38 18.87
CA ALA A 2 -11.64 -8.09 18.84
C ALA A 2 -12.70 -7.97 19.95
N THR A 3 -13.43 -9.04 20.22
CA THR A 3 -14.40 -9.13 21.33
C THR A 3 -13.77 -8.98 22.72
N LEU A 4 -12.52 -9.43 22.91
CA LEU A 4 -11.79 -9.30 24.17
C LEU A 4 -11.35 -7.85 24.41
N LEU A 5 -10.92 -7.15 23.35
CA LEU A 5 -10.58 -5.72 23.43
C LEU A 5 -11.82 -4.86 23.70
N VAL A 6 -12.96 -5.21 23.09
CA VAL A 6 -14.25 -4.56 23.36
C VAL A 6 -14.71 -4.82 24.79
N PHE A 7 -14.52 -6.05 25.30
CA PHE A 7 -14.82 -6.38 26.70
C PHE A 7 -13.92 -5.62 27.70
N LEU A 8 -12.61 -5.54 27.44
CA LEU A 8 -11.67 -4.75 28.25
C LEU A 8 -11.99 -3.25 28.25
N ARG A 9 -12.45 -2.71 27.10
CA ARG A 9 -12.98 -1.35 26.99
C ARG A 9 -14.21 -1.16 27.88
N GLN A 10 -15.16 -2.10 27.84
CA GLN A 10 -16.43 -2.00 28.56
C GLN A 10 -16.26 -2.11 30.08
N GLU A 11 -15.32 -2.94 30.52
CA GLU A 11 -14.98 -3.11 31.93
C GLU A 11 -14.20 -1.90 32.48
N SER A 12 -13.35 -1.28 31.66
CA SER A 12 -12.70 0.01 31.98
C SER A 12 -13.74 1.14 32.14
N PHE A 13 -14.76 1.19 31.28
CA PHE A 13 -15.82 2.20 31.34
C PHE A 13 -16.78 2.03 32.53
N ARG A 14 -16.93 0.80 33.05
CA ARG A 14 -17.74 0.48 34.25
C ARG A 14 -16.97 0.58 35.57
N SER A 15 -15.65 0.74 35.51
CA SER A 15 -14.79 0.72 36.68
C SER A 15 -14.94 2.00 37.51
N LYS A 16 -15.19 1.85 38.82
CA LYS A 16 -15.32 2.95 39.79
C LYS A 16 -14.03 3.75 40.02
N TYR A 17 -12.92 3.36 39.40
CA TYR A 17 -11.70 4.15 39.36
C TYR A 17 -11.83 5.23 38.30
N HIS A 18 -12.66 6.25 38.57
CA HIS A 18 -12.38 7.56 37.99
C HIS A 18 -10.95 7.89 38.38
N LEU A 19 -10.03 7.88 37.42
CA LEU A 19 -8.73 8.53 37.53
C LEU A 19 -9.02 10.02 37.71
N SER A 20 -9.33 10.36 38.95
CA SER A 20 -9.56 11.70 39.46
C SER A 20 -8.20 12.38 39.47
N ALA A 21 -7.88 13.05 38.35
CA ALA A 21 -7.05 14.25 38.26
C ALA A 21 -6.71 14.54 36.78
N GLY A 22 -7.38 15.53 36.19
CA GLY A 22 -6.80 16.41 35.17
C GLY A 22 -6.34 15.85 33.82
N VAL A 23 -6.53 14.56 33.52
CA VAL A 23 -6.09 13.97 32.26
C VAL A 23 -7.20 13.10 31.68
N ALA A 24 -8.08 13.70 30.88
CA ALA A 24 -9.07 13.00 30.05
C ALA A 24 -8.43 12.13 28.92
N MET A 25 -7.10 12.04 28.88
CA MET A 25 -6.31 11.53 27.77
C MET A 25 -6.11 10.00 27.67
N PRO A 26 -6.33 9.12 28.69
CA PRO A 26 -6.04 7.69 28.51
C PRO A 26 -7.02 6.99 27.56
N VAL A 27 -8.30 7.36 27.65
CA VAL A 27 -9.36 6.68 26.91
C VAL A 27 -9.35 7.10 25.44
N GLU A 28 -9.19 8.39 25.15
CA GLU A 28 -9.10 8.93 23.78
C GLU A 28 -7.92 8.35 22.99
N VAL A 29 -6.76 8.19 23.65
CA VAL A 29 -5.58 7.56 23.05
C VAL A 29 -5.86 6.10 22.71
N ILE A 30 -6.55 5.36 23.59
CA ILE A 30 -6.96 3.98 23.29
C ILE A 30 -7.89 3.94 22.09
N PHE A 31 -8.86 4.87 21.97
CA PHE A 31 -9.75 4.95 20.80
C PHE A 31 -8.99 5.19 19.50
N PHE A 32 -7.99 6.08 19.51
CA PHE A 32 -7.16 6.36 18.33
C PHE A 32 -6.24 5.18 17.97
N LEU A 33 -5.68 4.50 18.97
CA LEU A 33 -4.76 3.38 18.77
C LEU A 33 -5.47 2.06 18.40
N THR A 34 -6.73 1.88 18.78
CA THR A 34 -7.50 0.65 18.52
C THR A 34 -7.51 0.23 17.05
N PRO A 35 -7.85 1.08 16.06
CA PRO A 35 -7.78 0.69 14.64
C PRO A 35 -6.36 0.33 14.20
N LEU A 36 -5.34 1.03 14.73
CA LEU A 36 -3.94 0.78 14.39
C LEU A 36 -3.45 -0.58 14.91
N ILE A 37 -3.86 -0.95 16.13
CA ILE A 37 -3.56 -2.25 16.75
C ILE A 37 -4.26 -3.39 15.98
N ILE A 38 -5.55 -3.21 15.63
CA ILE A 38 -6.30 -4.21 14.86
C ILE A 38 -5.66 -4.42 13.49
N TYR A 39 -5.22 -3.35 12.85
CA TYR A 39 -4.51 -3.41 11.57
C TYR A 39 -3.25 -4.28 11.67
N PHE A 40 -2.34 -3.96 12.60
CA PHE A 40 -1.06 -4.67 12.73
C PHE A 40 -1.26 -6.14 13.12
N LEU A 41 -2.19 -6.43 14.03
CA LEU A 41 -2.50 -7.82 14.40
C LEU A 41 -3.08 -8.62 13.23
N ALA A 42 -3.90 -7.99 12.39
CA ALA A 42 -4.46 -8.63 11.21
C ALA A 42 -3.38 -8.91 10.14
N GLU A 43 -2.42 -8.01 9.96
CA GLU A 43 -1.28 -8.25 9.06
C GLU A 43 -0.38 -9.39 9.55
N GLU A 44 -0.14 -9.50 10.86
CA GLU A 44 0.66 -10.58 11.46
C GLU A 44 0.06 -11.97 11.21
N ILE A 45 -1.28 -12.05 11.15
CA ILE A 45 -1.99 -13.29 10.80
C ILE A 45 -2.23 -13.45 9.28
N HIS A 46 -1.56 -12.63 8.45
CA HIS A 46 -1.68 -12.61 6.98
C HIS A 46 -3.10 -12.38 6.44
N VAL A 47 -3.92 -11.60 7.17
CA VAL A 47 -5.25 -11.16 6.74
C VAL A 47 -5.22 -9.66 6.39
N SER A 48 -6.17 -9.18 5.58
CA SER A 48 -6.27 -7.75 5.26
C SER A 48 -6.56 -6.92 6.51
N GLY A 49 -5.56 -6.14 6.96
CA GLY A 49 -5.70 -5.23 8.09
C GLY A 49 -6.75 -4.14 7.87
N ILE A 50 -6.91 -3.66 6.64
CA ILE A 50 -7.92 -2.64 6.30
C ILE A 50 -9.34 -3.22 6.48
N ILE A 51 -9.60 -4.44 5.98
CA ILE A 51 -10.91 -5.10 6.15
C ILE A 51 -11.16 -5.38 7.63
N ALA A 52 -10.15 -5.81 8.38
CA ALA A 52 -10.27 -6.07 9.82
C ALA A 52 -10.64 -4.79 10.61
N VAL A 53 -9.99 -3.67 10.32
CA VAL A 53 -10.29 -2.37 10.95
C VAL A 53 -11.69 -1.89 10.60
N VAL A 54 -12.07 -1.94 9.33
CA VAL A 54 -13.39 -1.54 8.87
C VAL A 54 -14.45 -2.43 9.53
N ALA A 55 -14.32 -3.75 9.47
CA ALA A 55 -15.25 -4.67 10.13
C ALA A 55 -15.37 -4.42 11.64
N ALA A 56 -14.25 -4.19 12.34
CA ALA A 56 -14.26 -3.90 13.76
C ALA A 56 -14.92 -2.55 14.08
N GLY A 57 -14.63 -1.50 13.32
CA GLY A 57 -15.27 -0.19 13.47
C GLY A 57 -16.78 -0.25 13.22
N LEU A 58 -17.22 -1.07 12.27
CA LEU A 58 -18.63 -1.26 11.97
C LEU A 58 -19.36 -2.06 13.05
N ILE A 59 -18.80 -3.18 13.50
CA ILE A 59 -19.37 -3.99 14.59
C ILE A 59 -19.50 -3.14 15.85
N HIS A 60 -18.49 -2.32 16.15
CA HIS A 60 -18.47 -1.46 17.33
C HIS A 60 -19.52 -0.35 17.30
N ASN A 61 -19.73 0.29 16.14
CA ASN A 61 -20.79 1.30 15.98
C ASN A 61 -22.18 0.68 16.15
N VAL A 62 -22.38 -0.55 15.68
CA VAL A 62 -23.69 -1.22 15.78
C VAL A 62 -23.92 -1.84 17.16
N GLU A 63 -22.87 -2.29 17.86
CA GLU A 63 -22.98 -2.86 19.21
C GLU A 63 -23.32 -1.81 20.29
N PHE A 64 -23.08 -0.52 19.99
CA PHE A 64 -23.58 0.60 20.81
C PHE A 64 -25.11 0.72 20.77
N GLU A 65 -25.77 0.12 19.77
CA GLU A 65 -27.22 0.09 19.58
C GLU A 65 -27.76 -1.34 19.67
N ARG A 66 -27.79 -1.86 20.90
CA ARG A 66 -27.99 -3.27 21.30
C ARG A 66 -29.22 -4.04 20.78
N SER A 67 -30.05 -3.58 19.84
CA SER A 67 -31.37 -4.22 19.63
C SER A 67 -31.86 -4.52 18.22
N ARG A 68 -31.10 -4.36 17.12
CA ARG A 68 -31.69 -4.62 15.77
C ARG A 68 -30.88 -5.49 14.78
N LEU A 69 -29.70 -5.99 15.16
CA LEU A 69 -28.90 -6.89 14.31
C LEU A 69 -29.52 -8.27 14.03
N THR A 70 -30.55 -8.68 14.77
CA THR A 70 -31.16 -10.01 14.59
C THR A 70 -32.00 -10.13 13.31
N ASN A 71 -32.33 -9.01 12.66
CA ASN A 71 -33.10 -9.03 11.43
C ASN A 71 -32.18 -9.13 10.21
N ALA A 72 -31.99 -10.34 9.71
CA ALA A 72 -31.29 -10.62 8.44
C ALA A 72 -31.83 -9.77 7.26
N PHE A 73 -33.10 -9.33 7.34
CA PHE A 73 -33.74 -8.41 6.40
C PHE A 73 -33.02 -7.07 6.22
N ILE A 74 -32.27 -6.58 7.22
CA ILE A 74 -31.58 -5.29 7.11
C ILE A 74 -30.37 -5.40 6.17
N PHE A 75 -29.64 -6.53 6.23
CA PHE A 75 -28.52 -6.80 5.31
C PHE A 75 -28.97 -6.97 3.85
N TYR A 76 -30.20 -7.46 3.64
CA TYR A 76 -30.77 -7.64 2.31
C TYR A 76 -30.85 -6.31 1.52
N ASN A 77 -31.23 -5.22 2.19
CA ASN A 77 -31.28 -3.89 1.55
C ASN A 77 -29.89 -3.42 1.11
N GLY A 78 -28.85 -3.64 1.93
CA GLY A 78 -27.47 -3.31 1.56
C GLY A 78 -26.94 -4.13 0.39
N ILE A 79 -27.31 -5.42 0.31
CA ILE A 79 -26.97 -6.28 -0.84
C ILE A 79 -27.64 -5.76 -2.12
N ILE A 80 -28.92 -5.38 -2.06
CA ILE A 80 -29.62 -4.81 -3.21
C ILE A 80 -28.95 -3.51 -3.66
N LEU A 81 -28.63 -2.61 -2.73
CA LEU A 81 -27.93 -1.36 -3.05
C LEU A 81 -26.58 -1.63 -3.74
N TYR A 82 -25.82 -2.61 -3.26
CA TYR A 82 -24.56 -3.02 -3.88
C TYR A 82 -24.76 -3.50 -5.32
N LEU A 83 -25.72 -4.42 -5.54
CA LEU A 83 -26.00 -4.95 -6.87
C LEU A 83 -26.54 -3.87 -7.82
N ALA A 84 -27.41 -2.99 -7.33
CA ALA A 84 -27.94 -1.88 -8.12
C ALA A 84 -26.81 -0.92 -8.56
N ASN A 85 -25.91 -0.54 -7.63
CA ASN A 85 -24.76 0.30 -7.94
C ASN A 85 -23.82 -0.37 -8.97
N LEU A 86 -23.55 -1.67 -8.79
CA LEU A 86 -22.75 -2.46 -9.71
C LEU A 86 -23.34 -2.50 -11.12
N LEU A 87 -24.67 -2.71 -11.23
CA LEU A 87 -25.40 -2.70 -12.49
C LEU A 87 -25.36 -1.32 -13.14
N ILE A 88 -25.64 -0.26 -12.39
CA ILE A 88 -25.58 1.13 -12.90
C ILE A 88 -24.20 1.42 -13.46
N ARG A 89 -23.12 1.02 -12.76
CA ARG A 89 -21.74 1.22 -13.22
C ARG A 89 -21.38 0.39 -14.44
N TYR A 90 -21.84 -0.86 -14.48
CA TYR A 90 -21.66 -1.73 -15.64
C TYR A 90 -22.34 -1.13 -16.88
N PHE A 91 -23.59 -0.68 -16.74
CA PHE A 91 -24.34 -0.04 -17.82
C PHE A 91 -23.75 1.33 -18.20
N TYR A 92 -23.26 2.10 -17.24
CA TYR A 92 -22.55 3.36 -17.49
C TYR A 92 -21.33 3.12 -18.36
N TYR A 93 -20.48 2.15 -18.03
CA TYR A 93 -19.33 1.79 -18.86
C TYR A 93 -19.76 1.26 -20.23
N ARG A 94 -20.81 0.43 -20.29
CA ARG A 94 -21.33 -0.14 -21.54
C ARG A 94 -21.86 0.94 -22.49
N PHE A 95 -22.63 1.90 -21.99
CA PHE A 95 -23.36 2.88 -22.81
C PHE A 95 -22.70 4.26 -22.92
N SER A 96 -21.73 4.61 -22.06
CA SER A 96 -21.11 5.96 -22.09
C SER A 96 -20.29 6.22 -23.36
N PRO A 97 -20.71 7.14 -24.25
CA PRO A 97 -20.04 7.37 -25.54
C PRO A 97 -18.66 8.06 -25.43
N SER A 98 -18.27 8.53 -24.24
CA SER A 98 -16.96 9.19 -24.01
C SER A 98 -15.77 8.24 -23.89
N ILE A 99 -15.99 6.95 -23.60
CA ILE A 99 -14.91 5.98 -23.44
C ILE A 99 -14.59 5.37 -24.82
N LYS A 100 -13.51 5.84 -25.46
CA LYS A 100 -13.01 5.31 -26.74
C LYS A 100 -12.23 4.01 -26.50
N GLY A 101 -12.51 2.96 -27.28
CA GLY A 101 -11.80 1.66 -27.21
C GLY A 101 -12.58 0.49 -26.57
N LYS A 102 -13.91 0.59 -26.43
CA LYS A 102 -14.72 -0.47 -25.80
C LYS A 102 -14.89 -1.70 -26.66
N THR A 103 -14.45 -2.88 -26.20
CA THR A 103 -14.94 -4.15 -26.80
C THR A 103 -14.87 -5.40 -25.92
N SER A 104 -14.74 -5.31 -24.58
CA SER A 104 -14.80 -6.52 -23.75
C SER A 104 -15.76 -6.43 -22.56
N ASN A 105 -16.65 -7.42 -22.42
CA ASN A 105 -17.51 -7.58 -21.25
C ASN A 105 -16.68 -7.75 -19.96
N LYS A 106 -15.45 -8.29 -20.08
CA LYS A 106 -14.53 -8.43 -18.95
C LYS A 106 -14.07 -7.07 -18.41
N GLU A 107 -13.71 -6.14 -19.29
CA GLU A 107 -13.28 -4.79 -18.90
C GLU A 107 -14.41 -4.01 -18.21
N ALA A 108 -15.63 -4.13 -18.72
CA ALA A 108 -16.81 -3.51 -18.12
C ALA A 108 -17.08 -4.03 -16.70
N LEU A 109 -16.86 -5.33 -16.49
CA LEU A 109 -17.03 -5.98 -15.19
C LEU A 109 -15.88 -5.64 -14.23
N ILE A 110 -14.64 -5.54 -14.72
CA ILE A 110 -13.51 -5.05 -13.93
C ILE A 110 -13.76 -3.60 -13.48
N PHE A 111 -14.22 -2.75 -14.41
CA PHE A 111 -14.55 -1.36 -14.12
C PHE A 111 -15.70 -1.24 -13.12
N SER A 112 -16.76 -2.04 -13.23
CA SER A 112 -17.90 -1.97 -12.31
C SER A 112 -17.54 -2.44 -10.90
N LEU A 113 -16.66 -3.44 -10.77
CA LEU A 113 -16.19 -3.93 -9.47
C LEU A 113 -15.17 -2.98 -8.81
N GLY A 114 -14.35 -2.26 -9.59
CA GLY A 114 -13.19 -1.52 -9.06
C GLY A 114 -13.47 -0.24 -8.27
N GLY A 115 -14.72 0.06 -7.93
CA GLY A 115 -15.08 1.32 -7.27
C GLY A 115 -15.56 1.03 -5.88
N ILE A 116 -14.64 1.26 -4.97
CA ILE A 116 -14.78 0.97 -3.55
C ILE A 116 -15.51 2.15 -2.92
N HIS A 117 -16.56 1.87 -2.18
CA HIS A 117 -17.26 2.87 -1.37
C HIS A 117 -16.55 2.98 -0.02
N GLY A 118 -16.58 4.16 0.60
CA GLY A 118 -15.78 4.39 1.80
C GLY A 118 -16.29 5.56 2.64
N ALA A 119 -15.35 6.29 3.24
CA ALA A 119 -15.61 7.31 4.24
C ALA A 119 -16.59 8.41 3.79
N VAL A 120 -16.57 8.80 2.51
CA VAL A 120 -17.47 9.84 1.96
C VAL A 120 -18.92 9.38 1.97
N THR A 121 -19.18 8.13 1.58
CA THR A 121 -20.53 7.54 1.59
C THR A 121 -21.05 7.48 3.03
N PHE A 122 -20.23 6.95 3.94
CA PHE A 122 -20.59 6.86 5.35
C PHE A 122 -20.85 8.23 6.00
N ALA A 123 -20.01 9.24 5.71
CA ALA A 123 -20.21 10.60 6.20
C ALA A 123 -21.52 11.20 5.70
N LEU A 124 -21.87 10.96 4.42
CA LEU A 124 -23.12 11.42 3.83
C LEU A 124 -24.33 10.78 4.53
N ALA A 125 -24.33 9.47 4.79
CA ALA A 125 -25.39 8.86 5.59
C ALA A 125 -25.47 9.45 6.98
N TYR A 126 -24.34 9.74 7.62
CA TYR A 126 -24.35 10.33 8.95
C TYR A 126 -24.98 11.72 8.96
N THR A 127 -24.85 12.51 7.89
CA THR A 127 -25.56 13.81 7.78
C THR A 127 -27.09 13.68 7.79
N LEU A 128 -27.63 12.52 7.40
CA LEU A 128 -29.08 12.26 7.47
C LEU A 128 -29.58 12.14 8.92
N TYR A 129 -28.68 11.95 9.90
CA TYR A 129 -29.00 11.97 11.33
C TYR A 129 -29.63 13.32 11.75
N ASP A 130 -29.07 14.42 11.23
CA ASP A 130 -29.49 15.78 11.59
C ASP A 130 -30.83 16.18 10.95
N LEU A 131 -31.32 15.41 9.97
CA LEU A 131 -32.52 15.72 9.18
C LEU A 131 -33.85 15.25 9.79
N ARG A 132 -33.89 14.95 11.11
CA ARG A 132 -35.12 14.58 11.85
C ARG A 132 -35.90 13.41 11.22
N ILE A 133 -35.21 12.51 10.54
CA ILE A 133 -35.78 11.27 10.01
C ILE A 133 -36.17 10.37 11.20
N ASN A 134 -37.15 9.48 11.00
CA ASN A 134 -37.46 8.46 11.99
C ASN A 134 -36.19 7.67 12.33
N VAL A 135 -35.90 7.54 13.64
CA VAL A 135 -34.74 6.82 14.17
C VAL A 135 -34.64 5.41 13.56
N ALA A 136 -35.79 4.74 13.36
CA ALA A 136 -35.82 3.40 12.78
C ALA A 136 -35.32 3.33 11.32
N ASP A 137 -35.61 4.36 10.53
CA ASP A 137 -35.22 4.46 9.11
C ASP A 137 -33.76 4.90 8.97
N PHE A 138 -33.28 5.77 9.87
CA PHE A 138 -31.88 6.15 9.94
C PHE A 138 -30.96 4.94 10.15
N HIS A 139 -31.27 4.08 11.13
CA HIS A 139 -30.48 2.86 11.35
C HIS A 139 -30.54 1.90 10.15
N LEU A 140 -31.68 1.83 9.45
CA LEU A 140 -31.82 1.00 8.25
C LEU A 140 -30.89 1.49 7.14
N ILE A 141 -30.85 2.80 6.88
CA ILE A 141 -29.95 3.42 5.90
C ILE A 141 -28.50 3.14 6.28
N LEU A 142 -28.14 3.42 7.53
CA LEU A 142 -26.77 3.27 8.02
C LEU A 142 -26.27 1.82 7.90
N VAL A 143 -27.05 0.82 8.34
CA VAL A 143 -26.66 -0.60 8.21
C VAL A 143 -26.61 -1.04 6.73
N SER A 144 -27.51 -0.52 5.88
CA SER A 144 -27.51 -0.83 4.45
C SER A 144 -26.26 -0.28 3.75
N GLU A 145 -25.84 0.94 4.08
CA GLU A 145 -24.60 1.52 3.55
C GLU A 145 -23.35 0.82 4.07
N ILE A 146 -23.33 0.46 5.34
CA ILE A 146 -22.23 -0.32 5.92
C ILE A 146 -22.06 -1.65 5.17
N THR A 147 -23.17 -2.33 4.89
CA THR A 147 -23.19 -3.58 4.13
C THR A 147 -22.69 -3.35 2.69
N LEU A 148 -23.11 -2.26 2.05
CA LEU A 148 -22.62 -1.84 0.73
C LEU A 148 -21.11 -1.62 0.73
N ILE A 149 -20.57 -0.88 1.71
CA ILE A 149 -19.13 -0.58 1.83
C ILE A 149 -18.35 -1.88 1.97
N LEU A 150 -18.75 -2.76 2.90
CA LEU A 150 -18.11 -4.05 3.11
C LEU A 150 -18.11 -4.91 1.85
N LEU A 151 -19.24 -5.06 1.17
CA LEU A 151 -19.33 -5.81 -0.08
C LEU A 151 -18.44 -5.19 -1.17
N SER A 152 -18.43 -3.87 -1.28
CA SER A 152 -17.60 -3.15 -2.27
C SER A 152 -16.10 -3.26 -2.01
N MET A 153 -15.68 -3.59 -0.79
CA MET A 153 -14.29 -3.87 -0.46
C MET A 153 -13.94 -5.35 -0.64
N ILE A 154 -14.79 -6.25 -0.14
CA ILE A 154 -14.50 -7.69 -0.10
C ILE A 154 -14.64 -8.32 -1.48
N VAL A 155 -15.71 -8.02 -2.21
CA VAL A 155 -16.01 -8.69 -3.49
C VAL A 155 -14.92 -8.41 -4.53
N PRO A 156 -14.46 -7.17 -4.76
CA PRO A 156 -13.39 -6.93 -5.74
C PRO A 156 -12.06 -7.58 -5.36
N THR A 157 -11.71 -7.64 -4.06
CA THR A 157 -10.48 -8.32 -3.61
C THR A 157 -10.48 -9.81 -3.99
N ILE A 158 -11.63 -10.48 -3.85
CA ILE A 158 -11.76 -11.90 -4.22
C ILE A 158 -11.87 -12.05 -5.74
N VAL A 159 -12.73 -11.26 -6.37
CA VAL A 159 -13.06 -11.41 -7.79
C VAL A 159 -11.90 -10.97 -8.69
N PHE A 160 -11.14 -9.94 -8.34
CA PHE A 160 -9.95 -9.56 -9.10
C PHE A 160 -8.86 -10.61 -9.05
N HIS A 161 -8.70 -11.32 -7.93
CA HIS A 161 -7.79 -12.46 -7.89
C HIS A 161 -8.18 -13.57 -8.89
N MET A 162 -9.46 -13.67 -9.25
CA MET A 162 -9.96 -14.67 -10.21
C MET A 162 -9.99 -14.17 -11.65
N ILE A 163 -10.24 -12.88 -11.87
CA ILE A 163 -10.48 -12.30 -13.20
C ILE A 163 -9.21 -11.70 -13.81
N LEU A 164 -8.32 -11.16 -12.97
CA LEU A 164 -7.09 -10.56 -13.44
C LEU A 164 -6.08 -11.67 -13.72
N ASP A 165 -5.50 -11.65 -14.92
CA ASP A 165 -4.44 -12.58 -15.27
C ASP A 165 -3.29 -12.42 -14.26
N LYS A 166 -2.72 -13.55 -13.84
CA LYS A 166 -1.56 -13.55 -12.96
C LYS A 166 -0.40 -12.93 -13.72
N ASP A 167 0.00 -11.71 -13.37
CA ASP A 167 1.22 -11.11 -13.88
C ASP A 167 2.39 -12.09 -13.73
N ILE A 168 3.28 -12.10 -14.72
CA ILE A 168 4.52 -12.90 -14.72
C ILE A 168 5.11 -12.79 -13.32
N PRO A 169 5.38 -13.91 -12.61
CA PRO A 169 5.72 -13.83 -11.19
C PRO A 169 6.82 -12.81 -10.99
N ASP A 170 6.55 -11.80 -10.17
CA ASP A 170 7.44 -10.68 -9.82
C ASP A 170 8.85 -11.17 -9.44
N PHE A 171 8.97 -12.43 -9.01
CA PHE A 171 10.23 -13.14 -8.75
C PHE A 171 11.17 -13.28 -9.95
N ASP A 172 10.65 -13.55 -11.15
CA ASP A 172 11.50 -13.73 -12.35
C ASP A 172 11.95 -12.38 -12.92
N GLN A 173 11.08 -11.35 -12.89
CA GLN A 173 11.49 -9.97 -13.19
C GLN A 173 12.50 -9.44 -12.16
N ARG A 174 12.30 -9.70 -10.86
CA ARG A 174 13.27 -9.31 -9.82
C ARG A 174 14.63 -9.96 -10.03
N LYS A 175 14.68 -11.24 -10.37
CA LYS A 175 15.94 -11.93 -10.69
C LYS A 175 16.64 -11.34 -11.90
N GLU A 176 15.89 -10.97 -12.93
CA GLU A 176 16.45 -10.35 -14.13
C GLU A 176 16.97 -8.94 -13.84
N VAL A 177 16.19 -8.13 -13.11
CA VAL A 177 16.61 -6.81 -12.62
C VAL A 177 17.85 -6.91 -11.72
N ASP A 178 17.90 -7.89 -10.83
CA ASP A 178 19.05 -8.13 -9.94
C ASP A 178 20.28 -8.56 -10.75
N ARG A 179 20.10 -9.42 -11.76
CA ARG A 179 21.18 -9.82 -12.68
C ARG A 179 21.74 -8.60 -13.42
N VAL A 180 20.87 -7.77 -13.99
CA VAL A 180 21.27 -6.53 -14.70
C VAL A 180 21.97 -5.56 -13.76
N ARG A 181 21.46 -5.39 -12.53
CA ARG A 181 22.05 -4.53 -11.51
C ARG A 181 23.46 -4.99 -11.10
N VAL A 182 23.63 -6.29 -10.88
CA VAL A 182 24.94 -6.89 -10.54
C VAL A 182 25.94 -6.64 -11.68
N ALA A 183 25.55 -6.96 -12.92
CA ALA A 183 26.44 -6.82 -14.07
C ALA A 183 26.77 -5.36 -14.39
N MET A 184 25.82 -4.43 -14.19
CA MET A 184 26.04 -2.98 -14.30
C MET A 184 27.11 -2.49 -13.33
N ILE A 185 27.01 -2.89 -12.07
CA ILE A 185 27.94 -2.46 -11.02
C ILE A 185 29.33 -3.07 -11.24
N GLU A 186 29.41 -4.35 -11.63
CA GLU A 186 30.68 -4.99 -11.99
C GLU A 186 31.35 -4.30 -13.18
N TYR A 187 30.58 -3.94 -14.21
CA TYR A 187 31.07 -3.17 -15.35
C TYR A 187 31.62 -1.81 -14.90
N ALA A 188 30.86 -1.05 -14.11
CA ALA A 188 31.29 0.25 -13.59
C ALA A 188 32.57 0.10 -12.77
N MET A 189 32.64 -0.88 -11.86
CA MET A 189 33.83 -1.18 -11.07
C MET A 189 35.05 -1.50 -11.93
N ASP A 190 34.89 -2.23 -13.03
CA ASP A 190 35.98 -2.51 -13.97
C ASP A 190 36.51 -1.24 -14.65
N GLN A 191 35.61 -0.35 -15.09
CA GLN A 191 36.02 0.94 -15.64
C GLN A 191 36.73 1.81 -14.61
N MET A 192 36.29 1.80 -13.34
CA MET A 192 36.94 2.55 -12.27
C MET A 192 38.34 2.03 -11.91
N LYS A 193 38.67 0.77 -12.22
CA LYS A 193 40.03 0.24 -12.03
C LYS A 193 41.04 0.81 -13.02
N LYS A 194 40.57 1.25 -14.20
CA LYS A 194 41.41 1.79 -15.27
C LYS A 194 41.90 3.21 -14.99
N ILE A 195 41.30 3.88 -14.01
CA ILE A 195 41.64 5.25 -13.62
C ILE A 195 42.42 5.23 -12.30
N TYR A 196 43.41 6.11 -12.20
CA TYR A 196 44.12 6.33 -10.94
C TYR A 196 43.18 7.03 -9.94
N LEU A 197 43.03 6.42 -8.75
CA LEU A 197 42.20 6.97 -7.68
C LEU A 197 42.95 6.90 -6.35
N PRO A 198 42.93 7.96 -5.53
CA PRO A 198 43.44 7.92 -4.16
C PRO A 198 42.82 6.77 -3.37
N LYS A 199 43.63 6.10 -2.52
CA LYS A 199 43.20 4.90 -1.77
C LYS A 199 41.89 5.10 -0.99
N LYS A 200 41.69 6.27 -0.39
CA LYS A 200 40.47 6.63 0.37
C LYS A 200 39.23 6.65 -0.53
N ILE A 201 39.29 7.40 -1.64
CA ILE A 201 38.18 7.54 -2.60
C ILE A 201 37.88 6.20 -3.26
N ARG A 202 38.91 5.44 -3.63
CA ARG A 202 38.74 4.10 -4.19
C ARG A 202 38.01 3.15 -3.24
N LYS A 203 38.36 3.16 -1.95
CA LYS A 203 37.71 2.31 -0.95
C LYS A 203 36.24 2.70 -0.77
N GLN A 204 35.95 4.00 -0.68
CA GLN A 204 34.60 4.51 -0.50
C GLN A 204 33.72 4.23 -1.73
N LEU A 205 34.20 4.57 -2.93
CA LEU A 205 33.47 4.30 -4.17
C LEU A 205 33.18 2.81 -4.35
N LYS A 206 34.14 1.93 -4.04
CA LYS A 206 33.93 0.48 -4.09
C LYS A 206 32.87 0.00 -3.10
N PHE A 207 32.81 0.59 -1.92
CA PHE A 207 31.77 0.29 -0.94
C PHE A 207 30.41 0.75 -1.44
N ASP A 208 30.29 2.00 -1.88
CA ASP A 208 29.03 2.59 -2.34
C ASP A 208 28.46 1.84 -3.56
N LEU A 209 29.30 1.51 -4.53
CA LEU A 209 28.91 0.71 -5.70
C LEU A 209 28.41 -0.68 -5.28
N ARG A 210 29.08 -1.35 -4.35
CA ARG A 210 28.64 -2.68 -3.86
C ARG A 210 27.39 -2.63 -3.01
N ALA A 211 27.17 -1.54 -2.27
CA ALA A 211 25.97 -1.35 -1.47
C ALA A 211 24.70 -1.33 -2.34
N GLN A 212 24.80 -0.84 -3.58
CA GLN A 212 23.70 -0.87 -4.54
C GLN A 212 23.32 -2.30 -4.97
N MET A 213 24.22 -3.28 -4.87
CA MET A 213 23.94 -4.69 -5.22
C MET A 213 23.09 -5.43 -4.18
N ASN A 214 22.63 -4.76 -3.11
CA ASN A 214 22.01 -5.39 -1.94
C ASN A 214 22.90 -6.47 -1.26
N GLN A 215 24.22 -6.38 -1.46
CA GLN A 215 25.23 -7.30 -0.91
C GLN A 215 25.84 -6.79 0.41
N THR A 216 25.41 -5.64 0.92
CA THR A 216 25.93 -5.06 2.17
C THR A 216 24.96 -5.30 3.31
N SER A 217 25.46 -5.90 4.41
CA SER A 217 24.69 -6.11 5.64
C SER A 217 24.47 -4.79 6.39
N MET A 218 23.38 -4.69 7.16
CA MET A 218 23.09 -3.55 8.04
C MET A 218 24.23 -3.24 9.01
N VAL A 219 25.03 -4.24 9.37
CA VAL A 219 26.23 -4.09 10.21
C VAL A 219 27.34 -3.31 9.49
N ASP A 220 27.52 -3.55 8.19
CA ASP A 220 28.54 -2.86 7.40
C ASP A 220 28.15 -1.40 7.14
N PHE A 221 26.85 -1.13 6.96
CA PHE A 221 26.32 0.23 6.82
C PHE A 221 26.54 1.05 8.09
N ALA A 222 26.21 0.50 9.27
CA ALA A 222 26.44 1.16 10.56
C ALA A 222 27.93 1.44 10.82
N ARG A 223 28.82 0.54 10.40
CA ARG A 223 30.28 0.72 10.48
C ARG A 223 30.74 1.89 9.60
N GLU A 224 30.20 2.01 8.39
CA GLU A 224 30.57 3.06 7.44
C GLU A 224 30.04 4.44 7.88
N ILE A 225 28.82 4.51 8.42
CA ILE A 225 28.28 5.75 9.03
C ILE A 225 29.19 6.23 10.16
N LYS A 226 29.56 5.33 11.07
CA LYS A 226 30.47 5.67 12.18
C LYS A 226 31.83 6.16 11.70
N TYR A 227 32.33 5.59 10.60
CA TYR A 227 33.60 5.98 9.97
C TYR A 227 33.50 7.32 9.22
N THR A 228 32.34 7.63 8.64
CA THR A 228 32.08 8.88 7.90
C THR A 228 31.88 10.05 8.86
N ILE A 229 31.12 9.87 9.93
CA ILE A 229 30.88 10.90 10.96
C ILE A 229 32.19 11.30 11.67
N LYS A 230 33.15 10.37 11.80
CA LYS A 230 34.46 10.65 12.41
C LYS A 230 35.44 11.40 11.50
N GLN A 231 35.15 11.58 10.21
CA GLN A 231 36.06 12.26 9.29
C GLN A 231 35.82 13.77 9.29
N LYS A 232 36.92 14.52 9.38
CA LYS A 232 36.93 15.97 9.16
C LYS A 232 36.48 16.25 7.71
N GLU A 233 35.67 17.29 7.51
CA GLU A 233 35.25 17.69 6.16
C GLU A 233 36.45 17.85 5.22
N LEU A 234 36.30 17.39 3.99
CA LEU A 234 37.35 17.50 2.98
C LEU A 234 37.54 18.97 2.56
N PRO A 235 38.78 19.39 2.27
CA PRO A 235 39.05 20.59 1.51
C PRO A 235 38.25 20.64 0.19
N ASP A 236 37.86 21.83 -0.26
CA ASP A 236 36.93 22.01 -1.38
C ASP A 236 37.44 21.41 -2.70
N ASP A 237 38.76 21.45 -2.95
CA ASP A 237 39.43 20.81 -4.09
C ASP A 237 39.24 19.28 -4.09
N GLN A 238 39.30 18.65 -2.92
CA GLN A 238 39.07 17.20 -2.79
C GLN A 238 37.58 16.83 -2.84
N LYS A 239 36.69 17.74 -2.44
CA LYS A 239 35.24 17.58 -2.61
C LYS A 239 34.87 17.55 -4.10
N GLU A 240 35.42 18.48 -4.88
CA GLU A 240 35.17 18.55 -6.32
C GLU A 240 35.72 17.33 -7.06
N PHE A 241 36.96 16.94 -6.80
CA PHE A 241 37.56 15.74 -7.37
C PHE A 241 36.75 14.48 -7.04
N ARG A 242 36.29 14.33 -5.78
CA ARG A 242 35.39 13.25 -5.40
C ARG A 242 34.10 13.28 -6.21
N ALA A 243 33.45 14.43 -6.30
CA ALA A 243 32.20 14.56 -7.05
C ALA A 243 32.36 14.20 -8.53
N GLU A 244 33.50 14.54 -9.14
CA GLU A 244 33.83 14.15 -10.52
C GLU A 244 33.99 12.63 -10.67
N VAL A 245 34.69 11.98 -9.74
CA VAL A 245 34.86 10.51 -9.72
C VAL A 245 33.50 9.79 -9.64
N TYR A 246 32.59 10.27 -8.79
CA TYR A 246 31.24 9.68 -8.68
C TYR A 246 30.41 9.95 -9.93
N ARG A 247 30.46 11.16 -10.50
CA ARG A 247 29.80 11.49 -11.77
C ARG A 247 30.29 10.59 -12.91
N TYR A 248 31.59 10.28 -12.94
CA TYR A 248 32.14 9.36 -13.92
C TYR A 248 31.67 7.92 -13.69
N ALA A 249 31.66 7.43 -12.45
CA ALA A 249 31.15 6.09 -12.13
C ALA A 249 29.68 5.91 -12.54
N PHE A 250 28.81 6.86 -12.18
CA PHE A 250 27.39 6.83 -12.59
C PHE A 250 27.19 6.94 -14.10
N ARG A 251 28.10 7.60 -14.81
CA ARG A 251 28.10 7.60 -16.28
C ARG A 251 28.33 6.19 -16.81
N GLN A 252 29.28 5.43 -16.24
CA GLN A 252 29.55 4.06 -16.67
C GLN A 252 28.37 3.11 -16.40
N GLU A 253 27.68 3.28 -15.27
CA GLU A 253 26.44 2.55 -14.98
C GLU A 253 25.36 2.83 -16.05
N ARG A 254 25.13 4.12 -16.35
CA ARG A 254 24.15 4.54 -17.36
C ARG A 254 24.53 4.05 -18.77
N ASP A 255 25.80 4.11 -19.13
CA ASP A 255 26.29 3.65 -20.44
C ASP A 255 26.08 2.14 -20.60
N TYR A 256 26.22 1.36 -19.51
CA TYR A 256 25.90 -0.07 -19.51
C TYR A 256 24.41 -0.34 -19.71
N LEU A 257 23.55 0.37 -18.97
CA LEU A 257 22.09 0.27 -19.16
C LEU A 257 21.67 0.66 -20.58
N GLY A 258 22.32 1.68 -21.16
CA GLY A 258 22.11 2.08 -22.55
C GLY A 258 22.41 0.96 -23.56
N LYS A 259 23.49 0.18 -23.34
CA LYS A 259 23.84 -0.96 -24.18
C LYS A 259 22.80 -2.08 -24.11
N ILE A 260 22.31 -2.41 -22.90
CA ILE A 260 21.26 -3.41 -22.71
C ILE A 260 19.96 -2.98 -23.38
N ALA A 261 19.52 -1.73 -23.15
CA ALA A 261 18.29 -1.21 -23.74
C ALA A 261 18.33 -1.23 -25.28
N GLN A 262 19.51 -1.02 -25.88
CA GLN A 262 19.69 -1.13 -27.32
C GLN A 262 19.63 -2.59 -27.80
N GLN A 263 20.24 -3.52 -27.06
CA GLN A 263 20.18 -4.96 -27.38
C GLN A 263 18.76 -5.51 -27.31
N GLU A 264 17.99 -5.16 -26.27
CA GLU A 264 16.58 -5.55 -26.13
C GLU A 264 15.72 -4.99 -27.26
N ARG A 265 15.90 -3.72 -27.64
CA ARG A 265 15.20 -3.12 -28.79
C ARG A 265 15.50 -3.81 -30.11
N ILE A 266 16.72 -4.32 -30.29
CA ILE A 266 17.11 -5.07 -31.49
C ILE A 266 16.49 -6.47 -31.46
N SER A 267 16.54 -7.15 -30.30
CA SER A 267 15.93 -8.46 -30.11
C SER A 267 14.41 -8.41 -30.30
N SER A 268 13.73 -7.40 -29.75
CA SER A 268 12.28 -7.22 -29.88
C SER A 268 11.85 -6.93 -31.33
N ARG A 269 12.69 -6.23 -32.10
CA ARG A 269 12.48 -6.01 -33.53
C ARG A 269 12.61 -7.31 -34.30
N LEU A 270 13.65 -8.12 -34.03
CA LEU A 270 13.87 -9.40 -34.71
C LEU A 270 12.79 -10.44 -34.39
N SER A 271 12.29 -10.48 -33.16
CA SER A 271 11.18 -11.37 -32.77
C SER A 271 9.81 -10.96 -33.34
N GLY A 272 9.68 -9.73 -33.87
CA GLY A 272 8.49 -9.30 -34.61
C GLY A 272 8.53 -9.62 -36.12
N PHE A 273 9.63 -10.19 -36.62
CA PHE A 273 9.81 -10.61 -38.01
C PHE A 273 9.75 -12.14 -38.21
N ILE A 274 9.57 -12.91 -37.14
CA ILE A 274 9.29 -14.36 -37.15
C ILE A 274 7.86 -14.56 -36.66
#